data_AF-A0A2N6SLE2-F1
#
_entry.id   AF-A0A2N6SLE2-F1
#
_cell.length_a   1.000
_cell.length_b   1.000
_cell.length_c   1.000
_cell.angle_alpha   90.00
_cell.angle_beta   90.00
_cell.angle_gamma   90.00
#
_symmetry.space_group_name_H-M   'P 1'
#
loop_
_entity.id
_entity.type
_entity.pdbx_description
1 polymer ?
#
loop_
_entity_poly.entity_id
_entity_poly.type
_entity_poly.pdbx_seq_one_letter_code
_entity_poly.pdbx_strand_id
1 'polypeptide(L)'
;MRSNRKYSDSELEKYIRLYLEDGISYRTLREDYGLLLSKQTFSNYVTKYRSHGYSGIQTKTSNNHYSHDFKLAVVEEYLDHQEPIRQLALKYNIPSHSTVKNWIIKYTKGEENKDVVPKPEVYTMKSQKKTQEEKIEIVKDYLETGMSYRETAEKYAVSYNNVYSWVQKYQKHGSDGLIDGRGRRKPESIQTEEEKLKTEMVALKARNEYLETENAALKKFQEVERELMLRE
;
A
#
# COMPACT_ATOMS: atom_id res chain seq x y z
N MET A 1 0.59 -8.74 -10.11
CA MET A 1 -0.09 -9.19 -8.87
C MET A 1 -0.72 -10.54 -9.14
N ARG A 2 -0.36 -11.59 -8.40
CA ARG A 2 -0.98 -12.90 -8.55
C ARG A 2 -2.38 -12.85 -7.94
N SER A 3 -3.39 -13.19 -8.72
CA SER A 3 -4.80 -13.20 -8.31
C SER A 3 -4.99 -14.24 -7.20
N ASN A 4 -5.42 -13.82 -6.01
CA ASN A 4 -5.76 -14.71 -4.89
C ASN A 4 -7.14 -15.37 -5.08
N ARG A 5 -7.53 -15.63 -6.34
CA ARG A 5 -8.87 -16.08 -6.71
C ARG A 5 -8.84 -17.58 -6.96
N LYS A 6 -9.71 -18.30 -6.25
CA LYS A 6 -9.76 -19.78 -6.22
C LYS A 6 -10.30 -20.42 -7.51
N TYR A 7 -10.95 -19.65 -8.37
CA TYR A 7 -11.61 -20.12 -9.60
C TYR A 7 -11.41 -19.12 -10.73
N SER A 8 -11.23 -19.63 -11.94
CA SER A 8 -11.33 -18.87 -13.18
C SER A 8 -12.77 -18.43 -13.45
N ASP A 9 -12.96 -17.47 -14.35
CA ASP A 9 -14.29 -16.96 -14.69
C ASP A 9 -15.16 -18.03 -15.36
N SER A 10 -14.55 -18.91 -16.17
CA SER A 10 -15.22 -20.04 -16.82
C SER A 10 -15.67 -21.12 -15.82
N GLU A 11 -14.81 -21.49 -14.87
CA GLU A 11 -15.19 -22.43 -13.80
C GLU A 11 -16.31 -21.87 -12.92
N LEU A 12 -16.24 -20.58 -12.60
CA LEU A 12 -17.27 -19.91 -11.81
C LEU A 12 -18.60 -19.86 -12.57
N GLU A 13 -18.58 -19.56 -13.87
CA GLU A 13 -19.76 -19.59 -14.73
C GLU A 13 -20.41 -20.98 -14.72
N LYS A 14 -19.61 -22.05 -14.86
CA LYS A 14 -20.11 -23.43 -14.82
C LYS A 14 -20.90 -23.69 -13.54
N TYR A 15 -20.36 -23.37 -12.37
CA TYR A 15 -21.07 -23.57 -11.10
C TYR A 15 -22.37 -22.74 -11.01
N ILE A 16 -22.39 -21.54 -11.59
CA ILE A 16 -23.59 -20.68 -11.62
C ILE A 16 -24.67 -21.28 -12.53
N ARG A 17 -24.29 -21.81 -13.71
CA ARG A 17 -25.22 -22.48 -14.62
C ARG A 17 -25.80 -23.76 -13.99
N LEU A 18 -24.96 -24.59 -13.38
CA LEU A 18 -25.42 -25.76 -12.60
C LEU A 18 -26.44 -25.37 -11.50
N TYR A 19 -26.25 -24.22 -10.86
CA TYR A 19 -27.18 -23.71 -9.83
C TYR A 19 -28.49 -23.16 -10.40
N LEU A 20 -28.44 -22.46 -11.54
CA LEU A 20 -29.58 -21.73 -12.11
C LEU A 20 -30.40 -22.56 -13.10
N GLU A 21 -29.75 -23.37 -13.93
CA GLU A 21 -30.34 -24.13 -15.02
C GLU A 21 -30.64 -25.56 -14.58
N ASP A 22 -29.67 -26.24 -13.96
CA ASP A 22 -29.81 -27.64 -13.52
C ASP A 22 -30.42 -27.78 -12.11
N GLY A 23 -30.72 -26.67 -11.44
CA GLY A 23 -31.36 -26.65 -10.12
C GLY A 23 -30.51 -27.25 -9.00
N ILE A 24 -29.19 -27.40 -9.20
CA ILE A 24 -28.29 -28.02 -8.23
C ILE A 24 -28.14 -27.11 -7.02
N SER A 25 -28.37 -27.64 -5.82
CA SER A 25 -28.27 -26.86 -4.59
C SER A 25 -26.83 -26.41 -4.29
N TYR A 26 -26.67 -25.27 -3.58
CA TYR A 26 -25.36 -24.83 -3.11
C TYR A 26 -24.64 -25.89 -2.25
N ARG A 27 -25.39 -26.71 -1.51
CA ARG A 27 -24.82 -27.78 -0.68
C ARG A 27 -24.15 -28.84 -1.57
N THR A 28 -24.86 -29.30 -2.59
CA THR A 28 -24.36 -30.25 -3.61
C THR A 28 -23.16 -29.67 -4.35
N LEU A 29 -23.19 -28.38 -4.73
CA LEU A 29 -22.05 -27.74 -5.37
C LEU A 29 -20.79 -27.73 -4.48
N ARG A 30 -20.97 -27.59 -3.17
CA ARG A 30 -19.87 -27.57 -2.20
C ARG A 30 -19.33 -28.97 -1.88
N GLU A 31 -20.21 -29.93 -1.65
CA GLU A 31 -19.87 -31.29 -1.21
C GLU A 31 -19.37 -32.16 -2.39
N ASP A 32 -20.09 -32.14 -3.51
CA ASP A 32 -19.84 -33.07 -4.62
C ASP A 32 -19.00 -32.44 -5.74
N TYR A 33 -19.24 -31.16 -6.03
CA TYR A 33 -18.53 -30.43 -7.09
C TYR A 33 -17.32 -29.62 -6.57
N GLY A 34 -17.07 -29.62 -5.25
CA GLY A 34 -15.89 -29.00 -4.66
C GLY A 34 -15.88 -27.47 -4.68
N LEU A 35 -17.05 -26.81 -4.63
CA LEU A 35 -17.13 -25.35 -4.50
C LEU A 35 -16.60 -24.87 -3.14
N LEU A 36 -15.49 -24.15 -3.16
CA LEU A 36 -14.76 -23.60 -2.01
C LEU A 36 -15.17 -22.15 -1.68
N LEU A 37 -16.12 -21.57 -2.40
CA LEU A 37 -16.69 -20.25 -2.11
C LEU A 37 -17.69 -20.36 -0.97
N SER A 38 -17.78 -19.33 -0.13
CA SER A 38 -18.85 -19.24 0.85
C SER A 38 -20.20 -19.01 0.17
N LYS A 39 -21.29 -19.41 0.84
CA LYS A 39 -22.66 -19.24 0.35
C LYS A 39 -22.95 -17.79 -0.05
N GLN A 40 -22.50 -16.84 0.76
CA GLN A 40 -22.70 -15.41 0.49
C GLN A 40 -21.94 -14.96 -0.76
N THR A 41 -20.66 -15.33 -0.89
CA THR A 41 -19.85 -14.95 -2.05
C THR A 41 -20.41 -15.55 -3.34
N PHE A 42 -20.80 -16.83 -3.31
CA PHE A 42 -21.45 -17.48 -4.44
C PHE A 42 -22.78 -16.81 -4.81
N SER A 43 -23.64 -16.54 -3.83
CA SER A 43 -24.92 -15.85 -4.06
C SER A 43 -24.73 -14.45 -4.68
N ASN A 44 -23.69 -13.72 -4.27
CA ASN A 44 -23.34 -12.43 -4.88
C ASN A 44 -22.95 -12.59 -6.36
N TYR A 45 -22.16 -13.62 -6.71
CA TYR A 45 -21.83 -13.90 -8.11
C TYR A 45 -23.04 -14.30 -8.93
N VAL A 46 -23.93 -15.15 -8.39
CA VAL A 46 -25.19 -15.52 -9.03
C VAL A 46 -26.05 -14.27 -9.30
N THR A 47 -26.14 -13.34 -8.35
CA THR A 47 -26.89 -12.09 -8.50
C THR A 47 -26.33 -11.21 -9.60
N LYS A 48 -25.00 -11.06 -9.65
CA LYS A 48 -24.31 -10.33 -10.73
C LYS A 48 -24.51 -10.98 -12.10
N TYR A 49 -24.42 -12.31 -12.15
CA TYR A 49 -24.65 -13.08 -13.38
C TYR A 49 -26.09 -12.96 -13.87
N ARG A 50 -27.09 -13.00 -12.99
CA ARG A 50 -28.49 -12.76 -13.38
C ARG A 50 -28.73 -11.37 -13.96
N SER A 51 -27.98 -10.37 -13.49
CA SER A 51 -28.17 -8.97 -13.92
C SER A 51 -27.38 -8.64 -15.20
N HIS A 52 -26.17 -9.19 -15.34
CA HIS A 52 -25.19 -8.77 -16.38
C HIS A 52 -24.57 -9.93 -17.16
N GLY A 53 -25.05 -11.16 -16.96
CA GLY A 53 -24.49 -12.37 -17.54
C GLY A 53 -23.01 -12.56 -17.20
N TYR A 54 -22.25 -13.03 -18.18
CA TYR A 54 -20.81 -13.26 -18.05
C TYR A 54 -20.03 -12.01 -17.60
N SER A 55 -20.42 -10.82 -18.09
CA SER A 55 -19.74 -9.56 -17.77
C SER A 55 -19.82 -9.18 -16.29
N GLY A 56 -20.82 -9.69 -15.55
CA GLY A 56 -20.97 -9.45 -14.11
C GLY A 56 -20.00 -10.26 -13.24
N ILE A 57 -19.45 -11.36 -13.76
CA ILE A 57 -18.52 -12.25 -13.03
C ILE A 57 -17.09 -12.17 -13.55
N GLN A 58 -16.90 -11.58 -14.73
CA GLN A 58 -15.62 -11.44 -15.40
C GLN A 58 -14.61 -10.65 -14.57
N THR A 59 -13.39 -11.17 -14.51
CA THR A 59 -12.24 -10.48 -13.93
C THR A 59 -11.70 -9.43 -14.88
N LYS A 60 -11.42 -8.24 -14.33
CA LYS A 60 -10.62 -7.24 -15.02
C LYS A 60 -9.20 -7.27 -14.48
N THR A 61 -8.23 -7.17 -15.38
CA THR A 61 -6.80 -7.09 -15.05
C THR A 61 -6.36 -5.69 -14.67
N SER A 62 -7.15 -4.67 -15.03
CA SER A 62 -6.91 -3.26 -14.73
C SER A 62 -7.99 -2.70 -13.79
N ASN A 63 -7.67 -1.56 -13.19
CA ASN A 63 -8.62 -0.84 -12.35
C ASN A 63 -9.81 -0.32 -13.18
N ASN A 64 -11.00 -0.30 -12.59
CA ASN A 64 -12.15 0.33 -13.23
C ASN A 64 -11.95 1.84 -13.29
N HIS A 65 -12.15 2.41 -14.48
CA HIS A 65 -12.21 3.84 -14.69
C HIS A 65 -13.66 4.22 -14.95
N TYR A 66 -14.08 5.32 -14.33
CA TYR A 66 -15.43 5.87 -14.47
C TYR A 66 -15.28 7.35 -14.77
N SER A 67 -15.95 7.82 -15.83
CA SER A 67 -15.96 9.22 -16.21
C SER A 67 -16.76 10.08 -15.23
N HIS A 68 -16.55 11.38 -15.28
CA HIS A 68 -17.10 12.32 -14.33
C HIS A 68 -18.62 12.37 -14.49
N ASP A 69 -19.05 12.46 -15.74
CA ASP A 69 -20.46 12.47 -16.13
C ASP A 69 -21.17 11.19 -15.71
N PHE A 70 -20.49 10.03 -15.83
CA PHE A 70 -21.05 8.77 -15.35
C PHE A 70 -21.22 8.76 -13.83
N LYS A 71 -20.21 9.25 -13.07
CA LYS A 71 -20.31 9.34 -11.61
C LYS A 71 -21.44 10.28 -11.19
N LEU A 72 -21.58 11.41 -11.87
CA LEU A 72 -22.66 12.37 -11.60
C LEU A 72 -24.03 11.75 -11.87
N ALA A 73 -24.23 11.10 -13.01
CA ALA A 73 -25.50 10.44 -13.32
C ALA A 73 -25.91 9.42 -12.25
N VAL A 74 -24.95 8.63 -11.74
CA VAL A 74 -25.21 7.66 -10.66
C VAL A 74 -25.57 8.35 -9.33
N VAL A 75 -24.97 9.51 -9.04
CA VAL A 75 -25.28 10.28 -7.83
C VAL A 75 -26.63 10.98 -7.93
N GLU A 76 -26.95 11.59 -9.08
CA GLU A 76 -28.25 12.20 -9.35
C GLU A 76 -29.37 11.17 -9.23
N GLU A 77 -29.20 9.98 -9.81
CA GLU A 77 -30.18 8.90 -9.68
C GLU A 77 -30.43 8.48 -8.21
N TYR A 78 -29.37 8.48 -7.39
CA TYR A 78 -29.50 8.22 -5.95
C TYR A 78 -30.31 9.31 -5.25
N LEU A 79 -30.10 10.59 -5.61
CA LEU A 79 -30.81 11.72 -5.00
C LEU A 79 -32.29 11.76 -5.42
N ASP A 80 -32.59 11.42 -6.67
CA ASP A 80 -33.95 11.44 -7.22
C ASP A 80 -34.81 10.27 -6.73
N HIS A 81 -34.24 9.06 -6.68
CA HIS A 81 -35.01 7.84 -6.43
C HIS A 81 -34.78 7.21 -5.05
N GLN A 82 -33.77 7.68 -4.29
CA GLN A 82 -33.35 7.10 -3.01
C GLN A 82 -33.11 5.58 -3.07
N GLU A 83 -32.69 5.07 -4.23
CA GLU A 83 -32.40 3.65 -4.40
C GLU A 83 -31.29 3.22 -3.44
N PRO A 84 -31.37 2.01 -2.85
CA PRO A 84 -30.30 1.51 -2.01
C PRO A 84 -28.97 1.45 -2.79
N ILE A 85 -27.89 1.95 -2.21
CA ILE A 85 -26.55 2.03 -2.83
C ILE A 85 -26.10 0.67 -3.44
N ARG A 86 -26.49 -0.45 -2.83
CA ARG A 86 -26.18 -1.79 -3.37
C ARG A 86 -26.91 -2.09 -4.67
N GLN A 87 -28.16 -1.62 -4.81
CA GLN A 87 -28.95 -1.76 -6.03
C GLN A 87 -28.36 -0.91 -7.15
N LEU A 88 -28.00 0.35 -6.87
CA LEU A 88 -27.30 1.18 -7.85
C LEU A 88 -25.98 0.54 -8.32
N ALA A 89 -25.18 0.05 -7.37
CA ALA A 89 -23.94 -0.64 -7.73
C ALA A 89 -24.20 -1.90 -8.57
N LEU A 90 -25.28 -2.64 -8.29
CA LEU A 90 -25.67 -3.78 -9.10
C LEU A 90 -26.14 -3.32 -10.49
N LYS A 91 -27.07 -2.37 -10.59
CA LYS A 91 -27.64 -1.82 -11.83
C LYS A 91 -26.54 -1.35 -12.79
N TYR A 92 -25.57 -0.63 -12.28
CA TYR A 92 -24.46 -0.06 -13.05
C TYR A 92 -23.24 -0.99 -13.19
N ASN A 93 -23.35 -2.25 -12.77
CA ASN A 93 -22.25 -3.23 -12.76
C ASN A 93 -20.96 -2.70 -12.09
N ILE A 94 -21.12 -1.95 -11.00
CA ILE A 94 -20.01 -1.43 -10.19
C ILE A 94 -19.63 -2.53 -9.18
N PRO A 95 -18.37 -3.02 -9.18
CA PRO A 95 -18.03 -4.21 -8.41
C PRO A 95 -18.27 -4.12 -6.90
N SER A 96 -18.18 -2.91 -6.34
CA SER A 96 -18.34 -2.61 -4.92
C SER A 96 -19.28 -1.44 -4.69
N HIS A 97 -20.30 -1.63 -3.85
CA HIS A 97 -21.21 -0.56 -3.42
C HIS A 97 -20.51 0.56 -2.65
N SER A 98 -19.35 0.28 -2.03
CA SER A 98 -18.52 1.31 -1.40
C SER A 98 -18.03 2.35 -2.40
N THR A 99 -17.86 1.99 -3.68
CA THR A 99 -17.48 2.93 -4.74
C THR A 99 -18.57 3.98 -4.95
N VAL A 100 -19.82 3.55 -5.08
CA VAL A 100 -20.99 4.45 -5.21
C VAL A 100 -21.16 5.30 -3.96
N LYS A 101 -21.05 4.69 -2.77
CA LYS A 101 -21.09 5.42 -1.48
C LYS A 101 -20.07 6.56 -1.44
N ASN A 102 -18.85 6.32 -1.90
CA ASN A 102 -17.80 7.33 -1.91
C ASN A 102 -18.10 8.48 -2.88
N TRP A 103 -18.69 8.20 -4.05
CA TRP A 103 -19.11 9.26 -4.99
C TRP A 103 -20.19 10.16 -4.40
N ILE A 104 -21.17 9.57 -3.73
CA ILE A 104 -22.23 10.31 -3.04
C ILE A 104 -21.63 11.19 -1.93
N ILE A 105 -20.76 10.63 -1.07
CA ILE A 105 -20.12 11.38 0.01
C ILE A 105 -19.33 12.58 -0.53
N LYS A 106 -18.56 12.40 -1.61
CA LYS A 106 -17.79 13.48 -2.22
C LYS A 106 -18.69 14.59 -2.74
N TYR A 107 -19.74 14.21 -3.47
CA TYR A 107 -20.73 15.15 -3.98
C TYR A 107 -21.40 15.95 -2.85
N THR A 108 -21.86 15.28 -1.77
CA THR A 108 -22.49 15.96 -0.62
C THR A 108 -21.53 16.89 0.13
N LYS A 109 -20.22 16.62 0.11
CA LYS A 109 -19.20 17.47 0.72
C LYS A 109 -18.78 18.65 -0.18
N GLY A 110 -19.31 18.76 -1.40
CA GLY A 110 -18.86 19.73 -2.39
C GLY A 110 -17.47 19.41 -2.98
N GLU A 111 -16.98 18.19 -2.81
CA GLU A 111 -15.75 17.72 -3.46
C GLU A 111 -16.07 17.22 -4.88
N GLU A 112 -15.34 17.70 -5.89
CA GLU A 112 -15.53 17.22 -7.26
C GLU A 112 -15.20 15.72 -7.41
N ASN A 113 -16.09 14.98 -8.07
CA ASN A 113 -15.89 13.58 -8.45
C ASN A 113 -14.98 13.46 -9.68
N LYS A 114 -13.77 14.03 -9.61
CA LYS A 114 -12.81 14.08 -10.72
C LYS A 114 -12.52 12.71 -11.33
N ASP A 115 -12.18 12.72 -12.61
CA ASP A 115 -11.76 11.53 -13.32
C ASP A 115 -10.36 11.12 -12.91
N VAL A 116 -10.28 9.95 -12.27
CA VAL A 116 -9.00 9.30 -11.98
C VAL A 116 -8.50 8.70 -13.28
N VAL A 117 -8.06 9.55 -14.21
CA VAL A 117 -7.32 9.10 -15.39
C VAL A 117 -5.99 8.58 -14.86
N PRO A 118 -5.71 7.26 -14.93
CA PRO A 118 -4.42 6.74 -14.55
C PRO A 118 -3.39 7.35 -15.51
N LYS A 119 -2.51 8.22 -15.02
CA LYS A 119 -1.31 8.66 -15.76
C LYS A 119 -0.16 7.79 -15.27
N PRO A 120 0.07 6.60 -15.85
CA PRO A 120 1.17 5.72 -15.44
C PRO A 120 2.52 6.42 -15.55
N GLU A 121 2.64 7.39 -16.45
CA GLU A 121 3.83 8.22 -16.68
C GLU A 121 4.41 8.80 -15.38
N VAL A 122 3.58 9.38 -14.49
CA VAL A 122 4.02 9.99 -13.23
C VAL A 122 4.62 8.95 -12.25
N TYR A 123 4.17 7.70 -12.36
CA TYR A 123 4.68 6.58 -11.56
C TYR A 123 5.88 5.88 -12.22
N THR A 124 6.06 6.02 -13.54
CA THR A 124 7.17 5.45 -14.31
C THR A 124 8.29 6.45 -14.63
N MET A 125 8.16 7.74 -14.26
CA MET A 125 9.19 8.75 -14.48
C MET A 125 10.53 8.31 -13.87
N LYS A 126 11.61 8.40 -14.67
CA LYS A 126 12.97 8.19 -14.17
C LYS A 126 13.29 9.25 -13.11
N SER A 127 13.79 8.80 -11.96
CA SER A 127 14.18 9.68 -10.88
C SER A 127 15.29 10.63 -11.34
N GLN A 128 14.97 11.92 -11.48
CA GLN A 128 15.97 12.96 -11.72
C GLN A 128 16.73 13.26 -10.42
N LYS A 129 18.04 13.50 -10.53
CA LYS A 129 18.83 13.97 -9.40
C LYS A 129 18.45 15.42 -9.13
N LYS A 130 17.87 15.66 -7.95
CA LYS A 130 17.57 16.99 -7.41
C LYS A 130 18.48 17.30 -6.23
N THR A 131 18.91 18.55 -6.11
CA THR A 131 19.72 19.02 -4.97
C THR A 131 18.88 19.04 -3.69
N GLN A 132 19.52 19.20 -2.54
CA GLN A 132 18.80 19.27 -1.26
C GLN A 132 17.87 20.50 -1.20
N GLU A 133 18.35 21.64 -1.69
CA GLU A 133 17.58 22.90 -1.73
C GLU A 133 16.33 22.75 -2.61
N GLU A 134 16.48 22.17 -3.81
CA GLU A 134 15.34 21.89 -4.69
C GLU A 134 14.33 20.95 -4.02
N LYS A 135 14.78 19.93 -3.27
CA LYS A 135 13.86 19.04 -2.53
C LYS A 135 13.10 19.78 -1.43
N ILE A 136 13.78 20.69 -0.72
CA ILE A 136 13.14 21.51 0.33
C ILE A 136 12.10 22.43 -0.30
N GLU A 137 12.41 23.05 -1.44
CA GLU A 137 11.48 23.90 -2.18
C GLU A 137 10.23 23.11 -2.61
N ILE A 138 10.41 21.93 -3.21
CA ILE A 138 9.30 21.07 -3.65
C ILE A 138 8.39 20.68 -2.47
N VAL A 139 8.98 20.34 -1.32
CA VAL A 139 8.20 19.98 -0.12
C VAL A 139 7.47 21.18 0.47
N LYS A 140 8.11 22.36 0.51
CA LYS A 140 7.47 23.59 0.99
C LYS A 140 6.31 24.00 0.08
N ASP A 141 6.52 23.97 -1.23
CA ASP A 141 5.48 24.25 -2.22
C ASP A 141 4.30 23.29 -2.07
N TYR A 142 4.54 21.99 -1.87
CA TYR A 142 3.48 21.01 -1.56
C TYR A 142 2.69 21.36 -0.29
N LEU A 143 3.38 21.75 0.79
CA LEU A 143 2.74 22.09 2.07
C LEU A 143 1.95 23.40 2.01
N GLU A 144 2.39 24.36 1.20
CA GLU A 144 1.78 25.68 1.06
C GLU A 144 0.60 25.69 0.08
N THR A 145 0.75 25.02 -1.07
CA THR A 145 -0.29 25.00 -2.11
C THR A 145 -1.38 23.96 -1.86
N GLY A 146 -1.14 22.96 -1.00
CA GLY A 146 -2.08 21.86 -0.75
C GLY A 146 -2.33 20.97 -1.98
N MET A 147 -1.47 21.04 -3.00
CA MET A 147 -1.55 20.21 -4.19
C MET A 147 -1.42 18.72 -3.84
N SER A 148 -1.99 17.85 -4.65
CA SER A 148 -1.75 16.41 -4.52
C SER A 148 -0.29 16.07 -4.84
N TYR A 149 0.21 14.95 -4.30
CA TYR A 149 1.54 14.42 -4.64
C TYR A 149 1.75 14.24 -6.14
N ARG A 150 0.67 13.93 -6.87
CA ARG A 150 0.67 13.77 -8.33
C ARG A 150 0.89 15.09 -9.06
N GLU A 151 0.16 16.13 -8.68
CA GLU A 151 0.29 17.47 -9.27
C GLU A 151 1.67 18.06 -8.99
N THR A 152 2.18 17.85 -7.76
CA THR A 152 3.53 18.28 -7.37
C THR A 152 4.61 17.53 -8.19
N ALA A 153 4.44 16.23 -8.37
CA ALA A 153 5.35 15.42 -9.18
C ALA A 153 5.39 15.90 -10.65
N GLU A 154 4.23 16.25 -11.22
CA GLU A 154 4.11 16.77 -12.58
C GLU A 154 4.74 18.16 -12.73
N LYS A 155 4.46 19.09 -11.80
CA LYS A 155 5.02 20.45 -11.77
C LYS A 155 6.55 20.47 -11.76
N TYR A 156 7.16 19.59 -10.97
CA TYR A 156 8.61 19.56 -10.77
C TYR A 156 9.34 18.49 -11.59
N ALA A 157 8.63 17.76 -12.45
CA ALA A 157 9.16 16.67 -13.27
C ALA A 157 9.94 15.62 -12.44
N VAL A 158 9.42 15.28 -11.26
CA VAL A 158 9.98 14.27 -10.34
C VAL A 158 8.99 13.12 -10.18
N SER A 159 9.49 11.94 -9.80
CA SER A 159 8.59 10.79 -9.61
C SER A 159 7.65 11.00 -8.41
N TYR A 160 6.44 10.45 -8.49
CA TYR A 160 5.49 10.43 -7.36
C TYR A 160 6.14 9.93 -6.06
N ASN A 161 6.91 8.84 -6.16
CA ASN A 161 7.57 8.22 -5.02
C ASN A 161 8.62 9.14 -4.39
N ASN A 162 9.29 9.98 -5.18
CA ASN A 162 10.24 10.96 -4.64
C ASN A 162 9.51 12.00 -3.79
N VAL A 163 8.46 12.65 -4.33
CA VAL A 163 7.69 13.67 -3.60
C VAL A 163 7.14 13.08 -2.30
N TYR A 164 6.50 11.92 -2.37
CA TYR A 164 6.00 11.23 -1.18
C TYR A 164 7.12 10.98 -0.15
N SER A 165 8.25 10.42 -0.59
CA SER A 165 9.38 10.14 0.31
C SER A 165 10.00 11.39 0.93
N TRP A 166 10.05 12.49 0.18
CA TRP A 166 10.64 13.75 0.63
C TRP A 166 9.73 14.43 1.65
N VAL A 167 8.43 14.52 1.37
CA VAL A 167 7.44 15.09 2.30
C VAL A 167 7.46 14.31 3.63
N GLN A 168 7.46 12.98 3.59
CA GLN A 168 7.50 12.15 4.80
C GLN A 168 8.78 12.36 5.61
N LYS A 169 9.94 12.42 4.94
CA LYS A 169 11.23 12.68 5.62
C LYS A 169 11.28 14.08 6.22
N TYR A 170 10.73 15.07 5.52
CA TYR A 170 10.68 16.46 5.97
C TYR A 170 9.75 16.64 7.16
N GLN A 171 8.57 15.99 7.16
CA GLN A 171 7.66 16.02 8.32
C GLN A 171 8.30 15.38 9.56
N LYS A 172 9.08 14.31 9.37
CA LYS A 172 9.70 13.57 10.48
C LYS A 172 10.98 14.22 11.01
N HIS A 173 11.78 14.82 10.14
CA HIS A 173 13.15 15.24 10.44
C HIS A 173 13.50 16.65 9.95
N GLY A 174 12.51 17.43 9.50
CA GLY A 174 12.73 18.76 8.94
C GLY A 174 13.59 18.76 7.67
N SER A 175 14.28 19.87 7.42
CA SER A 175 15.23 20.02 6.30
C SER A 175 16.31 18.95 6.29
N ASP A 176 16.71 18.46 7.46
CA ASP A 176 17.79 17.50 7.62
C ASP A 176 17.40 16.13 7.05
N GLY A 177 16.10 15.79 7.09
CA GLY A 177 15.56 14.57 6.49
C GLY A 177 15.81 14.43 4.98
N LEU A 178 16.09 15.55 4.29
CA LEU A 178 16.32 15.59 2.84
C LEU A 178 17.80 15.55 2.44
N ILE A 179 18.71 15.50 3.42
CA ILE A 179 20.15 15.31 3.21
C ILE A 179 20.41 13.94 2.55
N ASP A 180 21.24 13.91 1.51
CA ASP A 180 21.64 12.66 0.86
C ASP A 180 22.64 11.89 1.75
N GLY A 181 22.15 10.84 2.42
CA GLY A 181 22.94 9.98 3.31
C GLY A 181 23.40 8.66 2.69
N ARG A 182 23.35 8.49 1.37
CA ARG A 182 23.76 7.23 0.73
C ARG A 182 25.23 6.90 1.06
N GLY A 183 25.44 5.74 1.70
CA GLY A 183 26.78 5.26 2.09
C GLY A 183 27.39 5.99 3.29
N ARG A 184 26.64 6.86 3.99
CA ARG A 184 27.12 7.60 5.17
C ARG A 184 26.19 7.37 6.36
N ARG A 185 26.72 7.45 7.58
CA ARG A 185 25.92 7.38 8.81
C ARG A 185 24.92 8.53 8.82
N LYS A 186 23.67 8.28 9.25
CA LYS A 186 22.66 9.34 9.39
C LYS A 186 23.19 10.45 10.31
N PRO A 187 22.99 11.74 9.96
CA PRO A 187 23.30 12.86 10.85
C PRO A 187 22.70 12.68 12.26
N GLU A 188 23.40 13.13 13.29
CA GLU A 188 22.97 13.01 14.70
C GLU A 188 21.63 13.70 15.00
N SER A 189 21.22 14.67 14.17
CA SER A 189 19.93 15.38 14.25
C SER A 189 18.73 14.52 13.81
N ILE A 190 18.96 13.44 13.06
CA ILE A 190 17.92 12.55 12.48
C ILE A 190 17.83 11.22 13.25
N GLN A 191 18.86 10.88 14.03
CA GLN A 191 18.87 9.66 14.83
C GLN A 191 17.87 9.80 15.98
N THR A 192 16.86 8.93 15.98
CA THR A 192 16.00 8.72 17.16
C THR A 192 16.87 8.29 18.35
N GLU A 193 16.47 8.66 19.57
CA GLU A 193 17.21 8.26 20.79
C GLU A 193 17.45 6.76 20.86
N GLU A 194 16.48 5.94 20.43
CA GLU A 194 16.62 4.49 20.35
C GLU A 194 17.71 4.04 19.35
N GLU A 195 17.87 4.74 18.23
CA GLU A 195 18.94 4.45 17.26
C GLU A 195 20.30 4.87 17.84
N LYS A 196 20.38 6.01 18.54
CA LYS A 196 21.60 6.44 19.27
C LYS A 196 22.01 5.40 20.31
N LEU A 197 21.06 5.03 21.18
CA LEU A 197 21.25 4.02 22.24
C LEU A 197 21.70 2.67 21.69
N LYS A 198 21.11 2.20 20.57
CA LYS A 198 21.56 0.95 19.93
C LYS A 198 22.99 1.06 19.42
N THR A 199 23.37 2.17 18.80
CA THR A 199 24.75 2.34 18.31
C THR A 199 25.76 2.43 19.45
N GLU A 200 25.40 3.12 20.53
CA GLU A 200 26.23 3.22 21.74
C GLU A 200 26.35 1.85 22.42
N MET A 201 25.26 1.09 22.52
CA MET A 201 25.26 -0.27 23.07
C MET A 201 26.17 -1.21 22.29
N VAL A 202 26.15 -1.15 20.94
CA VAL A 202 27.06 -1.96 20.11
C VAL A 202 28.51 -1.53 20.33
N ALA A 203 28.79 -0.23 20.40
CA ALA A 203 30.14 0.28 20.65
C ALA A 203 30.66 -0.11 22.04
N LEU A 204 29.82 -0.01 23.07
CA LEU A 204 30.13 -0.43 24.43
C LEU A 204 30.34 -1.95 24.51
N LYS A 205 29.54 -2.74 23.80
CA LYS A 205 29.71 -4.20 23.75
C LYS A 205 31.04 -4.59 23.10
N ALA A 206 31.39 -3.97 21.97
CA ALA A 206 32.68 -4.20 21.32
C ALA A 206 33.86 -3.80 22.22
N ARG A 207 33.72 -2.70 22.98
CA ARG A 207 34.72 -2.28 23.96
C ARG A 207 34.85 -3.27 25.13
N ASN A 208 33.74 -3.79 25.63
CA ASN A 208 33.76 -4.80 26.69
C ASN A 208 34.40 -6.10 26.21
N GLU A 209 34.06 -6.57 25.01
CA GLU A 209 34.68 -7.76 24.42
C GLU A 209 36.20 -7.59 24.29
N TYR A 210 36.66 -6.42 23.83
CA TYR A 210 38.09 -6.09 23.79
C TYR A 210 38.73 -6.16 25.19
N LEU A 211 38.13 -5.52 26.20
CA LEU A 211 38.64 -5.53 27.57
C LEU A 211 38.62 -6.93 28.20
N GLU A 212 37.64 -7.77 27.87
CA GLU A 212 37.59 -9.17 28.33
C GLU A 212 38.75 -9.98 27.75
N THR A 213 39.05 -9.81 26.46
CA THR A 213 40.21 -10.49 25.84
C THR A 213 41.53 -10.02 26.43
N GLU A 214 41.67 -8.73 26.70
CA GLU A 214 42.86 -8.14 27.34
C GLU A 214 43.03 -8.67 28.77
N ASN A 215 41.96 -8.68 29.57
CA ASN A 215 41.98 -9.24 30.92
C ASN A 215 42.29 -10.74 30.94
N ALA A 216 41.78 -11.50 29.97
CA ALA A 216 42.09 -12.92 29.84
C ALA A 216 43.58 -13.15 29.51
N ALA A 217 44.16 -12.30 28.65
CA ALA A 217 45.58 -12.35 28.35
C ALA A 217 46.45 -12.02 29.58
N LEU A 218 46.08 -10.97 30.33
CA LEU A 218 46.77 -10.59 31.57
C LEU A 218 46.71 -11.68 32.64
N LYS A 219 45.56 -12.33 32.82
CA LYS A 219 45.42 -13.46 33.75
C LYS A 219 46.34 -14.63 33.38
N LYS A 220 46.40 -15.00 32.10
CA LYS A 220 47.33 -16.04 31.63
C LYS A 220 48.78 -15.65 31.86
N PHE A 221 49.14 -14.39 31.63
CA PHE A 221 50.49 -13.89 31.88
C PHE A 221 50.88 -14.02 33.37
N GLN A 222 50.00 -13.59 34.28
CA GLN A 222 50.21 -13.73 35.73
C GLN A 222 50.26 -15.19 36.21
N GLU A 223 49.57 -16.11 35.53
CA GLU A 223 49.62 -17.53 35.84
C GLU A 223 50.98 -18.12 35.44
N VAL A 224 51.48 -17.79 34.26
CA VAL A 224 52.84 -18.18 33.82
C VAL A 224 53.92 -17.61 34.75
N GLU A 225 53.82 -16.34 35.16
CA GLU A 225 54.75 -15.75 36.14
C GLU A 225 54.72 -16.50 37.48
N ARG A 226 53.53 -16.84 37.99
CA ARG A 226 53.41 -17.62 39.23
C ARG A 226 53.99 -19.01 39.11
N GLU A 227 53.79 -19.69 37.98
CA GLU A 227 54.40 -21.01 37.73
C GLU A 227 55.93 -20.93 37.67
N LEU A 228 56.50 -19.86 37.10
CA LEU A 228 57.94 -19.65 37.05
C LEU A 228 58.52 -19.41 38.46
N MET A 229 57.87 -18.58 39.27
CA MET A 229 58.28 -18.29 40.65
C MET A 229 58.16 -19.50 41.60
N LEU A 230 57.35 -20.51 41.25
CA LEU A 230 57.21 -21.75 42.03
C LEU A 230 58.21 -22.86 41.62
N ARG A 231 58.99 -22.63 40.55
CA ARG A 231 60.01 -23.57 40.04
C ARG A 231 61.43 -23.20 40.45
N GLU A 232 61.63 -22.07 41.12
CA GLU A 232 62.86 -21.65 41.79
C GLU A 232 62.83 -22.02 43.29
#